data_AF-A0AAQ4E7K0-F1
#
_entry.id   AF-A0AAQ4E7K0-F1
#
_cell.length_a   1.000
_cell.length_b   1.000
_cell.length_c   1.000
_cell.angle_alpha   90.00
_cell.angle_beta   90.00
_cell.angle_gamma   90.00
#
_symmetry.space_group_name_H-M   'P 1'
#
loop_
_entity.id
_entity.type
_entity.pdbx_description
1 polymer ?
#
loop_
_entity_poly.entity_id
_entity_poly.type
_entity_poly.pdbx_seq_one_letter_code
_entity_poly.pdbx_strand_id
1 'polypeptide(L)'
;MAYRQPSAIRVDTELTPEEKRIIQERGKLRAQLKQEYVRQITDPHKQAAGGVLFDPQMVRFHAARANSQIYEHFRPTVKGGWQWFALTFLPMIVLGYVVHNDRPDGTWSMWCPTTCQRLKE
;
A
#
# COMPACT_ATOMS: atom_id res chain seq x y z
N MET A 1 7.73 -10.34 -2.73
CA MET A 1 9.08 -10.42 -2.13
C MET A 1 10.09 -9.95 -3.15
N ALA A 2 10.92 -8.95 -2.83
CA ALA A 2 11.95 -8.49 -3.76
C ALA A 2 13.02 -9.61 -3.90
N TYR A 3 13.24 -10.08 -5.12
CA TYR A 3 14.30 -11.04 -5.38
C TYR A 3 15.65 -10.36 -5.13
N ARG A 4 16.31 -10.74 -4.03
CA ARG A 4 17.68 -10.29 -3.73
C ARG A 4 18.61 -10.95 -4.75
N GLN A 5 19.30 -10.14 -5.54
CA GLN A 5 20.33 -10.69 -6.44
C GLN A 5 21.41 -11.40 -5.63
N PRO A 6 21.80 -12.63 -5.99
CA PRO A 6 22.93 -13.31 -5.36
C PRO A 6 24.24 -12.56 -5.66
N SER A 7 25.18 -12.64 -4.73
CA SER A 7 26.56 -12.15 -4.94
C SER A 7 27.24 -12.91 -6.07
N ALA A 8 28.12 -12.23 -6.83
CA ALA A 8 28.83 -12.84 -7.96
C ALA A 8 29.53 -14.16 -7.60
N ILE A 9 30.20 -14.21 -6.44
CA ILE A 9 30.88 -15.41 -5.93
C ILE A 9 29.94 -16.63 -5.88
N ARG A 10 28.72 -16.46 -5.36
CA ARG A 10 27.72 -17.54 -5.24
C ARG A 10 27.26 -18.01 -6.62
N VAL A 11 27.13 -17.10 -7.57
CA VAL A 11 26.70 -17.43 -8.93
C VAL A 11 27.69 -18.36 -9.62
N ASP A 12 28.97 -18.19 -9.32
CA ASP A 12 30.02 -18.99 -9.93
C ASP A 12 30.14 -20.38 -9.26
N THR A 13 30.08 -20.44 -7.92
CA THR A 13 30.41 -21.64 -7.15
C THR A 13 29.24 -22.58 -6.83
N GLU A 14 28.03 -22.06 -6.60
CA GLU A 14 26.95 -22.84 -5.96
C GLU A 14 25.72 -23.10 -6.85
N LEU A 15 25.52 -22.30 -7.91
CA LEU A 15 24.28 -22.35 -8.69
C LEU A 15 24.29 -23.40 -9.79
N THR A 16 23.11 -23.96 -10.04
CA THR A 16 22.87 -24.84 -11.19
C THR A 16 22.96 -24.05 -12.50
N PRO A 17 23.28 -24.69 -13.64
CA PRO A 17 23.39 -23.99 -14.93
C PRO A 17 22.09 -23.31 -15.36
N GLU A 18 20.92 -23.85 -15.01
CA GLU A 18 19.62 -23.23 -15.32
C GLU A 18 19.39 -21.94 -14.52
N GLU A 19 19.72 -21.94 -13.23
CA GLU A 19 19.64 -20.73 -12.39
C GLU A 19 20.60 -19.65 -12.89
N LYS A 20 21.80 -20.04 -13.35
CA LYS A 20 22.76 -19.12 -13.97
C LYS A 20 22.16 -18.45 -15.21
N ARG A 21 21.46 -19.20 -16.08
CA ARG A 21 20.77 -18.65 -17.26
C ARG A 21 19.69 -17.63 -16.86
N ILE A 22 18.83 -17.96 -15.90
CA ILE A 22 17.78 -17.04 -15.42
C ILE A 22 18.37 -15.74 -14.86
N ILE A 23 19.49 -15.83 -14.13
CA ILE A 23 20.18 -14.65 -13.60
C ILE A 23 20.77 -13.80 -14.73
N GLN A 24 21.38 -14.43 -15.73
CA GLN A 24 21.90 -13.74 -16.90
C GLN A 24 20.79 -13.03 -17.69
N GLU A 25 19.64 -13.67 -17.89
CA GLU A 25 18.47 -13.07 -18.54
C GLU A 25 17.96 -11.85 -17.77
N ARG A 26 17.83 -11.96 -16.44
CA ARG A 26 17.48 -10.81 -15.58
C ARG A 26 18.53 -9.70 -15.66
N GLY A 27 19.81 -10.05 -15.75
CA GLY A 27 20.91 -9.11 -15.93
C GLY A 27 20.81 -8.35 -17.25
N LYS A 28 20.50 -9.06 -18.35
CA LYS A 28 20.28 -8.46 -19.67
C LYS A 28 19.11 -7.46 -19.64
N LEU A 29 17.97 -7.84 -19.05
CA LEU A 29 16.82 -6.94 -18.91
C LEU A 29 17.17 -5.66 -18.11
N ARG A 30 17.89 -5.81 -17.00
CA ARG A 30 18.35 -4.66 -16.19
C ARG A 30 19.30 -3.75 -16.96
N ALA A 31 20.22 -4.34 -17.73
CA ALA A 31 21.16 -3.58 -18.56
C ALA A 31 20.42 -2.78 -19.64
N GLN A 32 19.43 -3.37 -20.31
CA GLN A 32 18.60 -2.71 -21.31
C GLN A 32 17.83 -1.51 -20.71
N LEU A 33 17.11 -1.73 -19.60
CA LEU A 33 16.38 -0.65 -18.91
C LEU A 33 17.30 0.48 -18.43
N LYS A 34 18.50 0.13 -17.95
CA LYS A 34 19.51 1.12 -17.54
C LYS A 34 20.01 1.93 -18.75
N GLN A 35 20.25 1.29 -19.90
CA GLN A 35 20.66 1.97 -21.12
C GLN A 35 19.60 2.97 -21.59
N GLU A 36 18.32 2.57 -21.57
CA GLU A 36 17.21 3.46 -21.89
C GLU A 36 17.13 4.65 -20.92
N TYR A 37 17.25 4.40 -19.62
CA TYR A 37 17.26 5.44 -18.60
C TYR A 37 18.42 6.44 -18.80
N VAL A 38 19.64 5.94 -18.99
CA VAL A 38 20.83 6.77 -19.21
C VAL A 38 20.66 7.60 -20.48
N ARG A 39 20.22 7.00 -21.58
CA ARG A 39 19.97 7.73 -22.83
C ARG A 39 19.00 8.90 -22.63
N GLN A 40 17.96 8.68 -21.82
CA GLN A 40 16.94 9.67 -21.58
C GLN A 40 17.38 10.80 -20.64
N ILE A 41 18.29 10.54 -19.69
CA ILE A 41 18.78 11.57 -18.76
C ILE A 41 19.94 12.39 -19.35
N THR A 42 20.74 11.79 -20.23
CA THR A 42 21.91 12.46 -20.82
C THR A 42 21.58 13.36 -22.01
N ASP A 43 20.34 13.30 -22.54
CA ASP A 43 19.92 14.09 -23.69
C ASP A 43 19.68 15.57 -23.30
N PRO A 44 20.47 16.52 -23.82
CA PRO A 44 20.38 17.93 -23.44
C PRO A 44 19.10 18.62 -23.96
N HIS A 45 18.47 18.10 -25.01
CA HIS A 45 17.30 18.74 -25.63
C HIS A 45 15.98 18.37 -24.95
N LYS A 46 15.99 17.44 -23.99
CA LYS A 46 14.78 17.04 -23.25
C LYS A 46 14.18 18.14 -22.38
N GLN A 47 14.96 19.13 -21.94
CA GLN A 47 14.46 20.20 -21.07
C GLN A 47 13.41 21.08 -21.75
N ALA A 48 13.44 21.19 -23.09
CA ALA A 48 12.46 21.96 -23.87
C ALA A 48 11.08 21.29 -23.92
N ALA A 49 10.97 19.99 -23.63
CA ALA A 49 9.74 19.19 -23.75
C ALA A 49 9.02 18.93 -22.41
N GLY A 50 9.42 19.61 -21.32
CA GLY A 50 8.91 19.38 -19.97
C GLY A 50 9.75 18.34 -19.23
N GLY A 51 10.63 18.82 -18.35
CA GLY A 51 11.79 18.10 -17.80
C GLY A 51 11.55 16.93 -16.84
N VAL A 52 10.45 16.19 -16.92
CA VAL A 52 10.21 15.00 -16.09
C VAL A 52 10.33 13.73 -16.92
N LEU A 53 11.17 12.79 -16.45
CA LEU A 53 11.31 11.47 -17.05
C LEU A 53 10.06 10.62 -16.74
N PHE A 54 9.32 10.25 -17.77
CA PHE A 54 8.17 9.35 -17.64
C PHE A 54 8.63 7.88 -17.70
N ASP A 55 8.55 7.17 -16.58
CA ASP A 55 8.77 5.72 -16.54
C ASP A 55 7.42 4.97 -16.67
N PRO A 56 7.24 4.13 -17.71
CA PRO A 56 6.02 3.33 -17.85
C PRO A 56 5.82 2.35 -16.69
N GLN A 57 6.87 1.89 -16.01
CA GLN A 57 6.72 0.95 -14.89
C GLN A 57 6.11 1.63 -13.67
N MET A 58 6.58 2.82 -13.33
CA MET A 58 5.99 3.64 -12.26
C MET A 58 4.50 3.91 -12.51
N VAL A 59 4.14 4.27 -13.75
CA VAL A 59 2.75 4.57 -14.11
C VAL A 59 1.87 3.32 -14.02
N ARG A 60 2.36 2.18 -14.49
CA ARG A 60 1.66 0.89 -14.34
C ARG A 60 1.47 0.52 -12.87
N PHE A 61 2.45 0.78 -12.01
CA PHE A 61 2.32 0.55 -10.57
C PHE A 61 1.27 1.47 -9.93
N HIS A 62 1.23 2.74 -10.31
CA HIS A 62 0.20 3.65 -9.84
C HIS A 62 -1.19 3.27 -10.37
N ALA A 63 -1.29 2.86 -11.63
CA ALA A 63 -2.52 2.33 -12.20
C ALA A 63 -2.98 1.07 -11.44
N ALA A 64 -2.07 0.11 -11.19
CA ALA A 64 -2.26 -1.10 -10.37
C ALA A 64 -2.88 -0.82 -9.00
N ARG A 65 -2.49 0.30 -8.40
CA ARG A 65 -2.94 0.71 -7.06
C ARG A 65 -4.19 1.59 -7.11
N ALA A 66 -4.54 2.14 -8.27
CA ALA A 66 -5.68 3.03 -8.38
C ALA A 66 -6.99 2.28 -8.13
N ASN A 67 -7.95 2.99 -7.52
CA ASN A 67 -9.25 2.41 -7.15
C ASN A 67 -10.05 1.88 -8.34
N SER A 68 -9.76 2.34 -9.56
CA SER A 68 -10.38 1.85 -10.80
C SER A 68 -10.14 0.35 -11.01
N GLN A 69 -8.92 -0.13 -10.77
CA GLN A 69 -8.60 -1.55 -10.96
C GLN A 69 -9.10 -2.44 -9.82
N ILE A 70 -9.34 -1.87 -8.64
CA ILE A 70 -9.96 -2.59 -7.52
C ILE A 70 -11.36 -3.05 -7.93
N TYR A 71 -12.17 -2.19 -8.54
CA TYR A 71 -13.54 -2.54 -8.93
C TYR A 71 -13.58 -3.59 -10.05
N GLU A 72 -12.72 -3.45 -11.06
CA GLU A 72 -12.69 -4.36 -12.22
C GLU A 72 -12.20 -5.78 -11.86
N HIS A 73 -11.24 -5.90 -10.94
CA HIS A 73 -10.62 -7.18 -10.58
C HIS A 73 -11.14 -7.73 -9.25
N PHE A 74 -12.11 -7.09 -8.61
CA PHE A 74 -12.66 -7.54 -7.33
C PHE A 74 -13.41 -8.86 -7.51
N ARG A 75 -12.95 -9.89 -6.78
CA ARG A 75 -13.63 -11.17 -6.66
C ARG A 75 -14.25 -11.22 -5.27
N PRO A 76 -15.58 -11.32 -5.14
CA PRO A 76 -16.22 -11.43 -3.83
C PRO A 76 -15.83 -12.77 -3.19
N THR A 77 -14.92 -12.72 -2.21
CA THR A 77 -14.47 -13.89 -1.45
C THR A 77 -14.92 -13.76 -0.01
N VAL A 78 -15.38 -14.88 0.59
CA VAL A 78 -15.85 -14.90 1.98
C VAL A 78 -14.75 -14.46 2.96
N LYS A 79 -13.49 -14.86 2.69
CA LYS A 79 -12.33 -14.48 3.51
C LYS A 79 -12.05 -12.98 3.45
N GLY A 80 -12.07 -12.39 2.26
CA GLY A 80 -11.84 -10.95 2.07
C GLY A 80 -12.95 -10.11 2.70
N GLY A 81 -14.21 -10.56 2.54
CA GLY A 81 -15.36 -9.94 3.19
C GLY A 81 -15.22 -9.93 4.72
N TRP A 82 -14.92 -11.08 5.33
CA TRP A 82 -14.75 -11.17 6.79
C TRP A 82 -13.61 -10.28 7.33
N GLN A 83 -12.49 -10.21 6.61
CA GLN A 83 -11.39 -9.28 6.96
C GLN A 83 -11.84 -7.82 6.92
N TRP A 84 -12.62 -7.43 5.90
CA TRP A 84 -13.14 -6.07 5.78
C TRP A 84 -14.16 -5.74 6.87
N PHE A 85 -15.07 -6.68 7.16
CA PHE A 85 -16.02 -6.55 8.27
C PHE A 85 -15.31 -6.40 9.61
N ALA A 86 -14.32 -7.25 9.90
CA ALA A 86 -13.54 -7.14 11.12
C ALA A 86 -12.82 -5.78 11.18
N LEU A 87 -12.17 -5.33 10.10
CA LEU A 87 -11.45 -4.06 10.08
C LEU A 87 -12.37 -2.85 10.32
N THR A 88 -13.62 -2.89 9.85
CA THR A 88 -14.58 -1.79 10.00
C THR A 88 -15.30 -1.82 11.35
N PHE A 89 -15.77 -2.99 11.79
CA PHE A 89 -16.58 -3.11 13.01
C PHE A 89 -15.75 -3.18 14.29
N LEU A 90 -14.56 -3.77 14.25
CA LEU A 90 -13.68 -3.87 15.42
C LEU A 90 -13.35 -2.49 16.03
N PRO A 91 -12.91 -1.46 15.27
CA PRO A 91 -12.67 -0.16 15.87
C PRO A 91 -13.94 0.52 16.39
N MET A 92 -15.11 0.33 15.73
CA MET A 92 -16.38 0.86 16.25
C MET A 92 -16.72 0.26 17.62
N ILE A 93 -16.63 -1.07 17.76
CA ILE A 93 -16.96 -1.77 19.00
C ILE A 93 -15.96 -1.41 20.09
N VAL A 94 -14.66 -1.37 19.77
CA VAL A 94 -13.60 -1.02 20.73
C VAL A 94 -13.78 0.40 21.25
N LEU A 95 -13.97 1.38 20.36
CA LEU A 95 -14.20 2.77 20.78
C LEU A 95 -15.51 2.92 21.57
N GLY A 96 -16.57 2.23 21.15
CA GLY A 96 -17.84 2.21 21.89
C GLY A 96 -17.69 1.65 23.31
N TYR A 97 -16.92 0.58 23.47
CA TYR A 97 -16.67 -0.05 24.77
C TYR A 97 -15.82 0.83 25.68
N VAL A 98 -14.75 1.43 25.15
CA VAL A 98 -13.91 2.38 25.92
C VAL A 98 -14.75 3.57 26.39
N VAL A 99 -15.51 4.19 25.48
CA VAL A 99 -16.39 5.32 25.83
C VAL A 99 -17.48 4.91 26.82
N HIS A 100 -18.00 3.69 26.76
CA HIS A 100 -19.00 3.22 27.70
C HIS A 100 -18.43 3.05 29.11
N ASN A 101 -17.23 2.49 29.25
CA ASN A 101 -16.57 2.31 30.55
C ASN A 101 -16.12 3.64 31.18
N ASP A 102 -15.80 4.65 30.37
CA ASP A 102 -15.43 5.99 30.85
C ASP A 102 -16.63 6.82 31.33
N ARG A 103 -17.88 6.35 31.11
CA ARG A 103 -19.08 7.01 31.61
C ARG A 103 -19.38 6.50 33.03
N PRO A 104 -19.18 7.29 34.10
CA PRO A 104 -19.72 6.92 35.39
C PRO A 104 -21.25 6.90 35.31
N ASP A 105 -21.87 5.85 35.85
CA ASP A 105 -23.32 5.63 35.92
C ASP A 105 -24.04 6.84 36.54
N GLY A 106 -24.39 7.85 35.74
CA GLY A 106 -24.96 9.06 36.31
C GLY A 106 -25.21 10.26 35.39
N THR A 107 -24.90 10.20 34.09
CA THR A 107 -25.14 11.36 33.20
C THR A 107 -26.29 11.12 32.21
N TRP A 108 -27.48 10.84 32.74
CA TRP A 108 -28.73 11.31 32.12
C TRP A 108 -28.84 12.85 32.17
N SER A 109 -27.89 13.53 32.84
CA SER A 109 -27.83 14.99 33.01
C SER A 109 -27.38 15.79 31.79
N MET A 110 -26.76 15.17 30.77
CA MET A 110 -26.30 15.94 29.59
C MET A 110 -27.44 16.36 28.65
N TRP A 111 -28.61 15.71 28.77
CA TRP A 111 -29.84 16.06 28.06
C TRP A 111 -30.90 16.69 28.96
N CYS A 112 -30.56 16.98 30.22
CA CYS A 112 -31.43 17.76 31.08
C CYS A 112 -31.02 19.23 30.94
N PRO A 113 -31.83 20.10 30.31
CA PRO A 113 -31.60 21.53 30.43
C PRO A 113 -31.54 21.86 31.93
N THR A 114 -30.74 22.85 32.28
CA THR A 114 -30.36 23.29 33.63
C THR A 114 -31.51 23.60 34.62
N THR A 115 -32.76 23.34 34.26
CA THR A 115 -33.97 23.55 35.06
C THR A 115 -34.29 22.43 36.06
N CYS A 116 -33.74 21.21 35.92
CA CYS A 116 -34.05 20.10 36.83
C CYS A 116 -33.30 20.11 38.17
N GLN A 117 -32.24 20.92 38.35
CA GLN A 117 -31.49 20.96 39.61
C GLN A 117 -32.20 21.72 40.74
N ARG A 118 -33.32 22.41 40.47
CA ARG A 118 -34.03 23.24 41.47
C ARG A 118 -35.15 22.52 42.24
N LEU A 119 -35.48 21.27 41.92
CA LEU A 119 -36.59 20.53 42.56
C LEU A 119 -36.13 19.57 43.67
N LYS A 120 -34.93 19.79 44.23
CA LYS A 120 -34.35 18.92 45.27
C LYS A 120 -33.98 19.66 46.56
N GLU A 121 -34.57 20.83 46.78
CA GLU A 121 -34.58 21.55 48.07
C GLU A 121 -36.01 21.65 48.61
#